data_AF-A0A8B8N466-F1
#
_entry.id   AF-A0A8B8N466-F1
#
_cell.length_a   1.000
_cell.length_b   1.000
_cell.length_c   1.000
_cell.angle_alpha   90.00
_cell.angle_beta   90.00
_cell.angle_gamma   90.00
#
_symmetry.space_group_name_H-M   'P 1'
#
loop_
_entity.id
_entity.type
_entity.pdbx_description
1 polymer ?
#
loop_
_entity_poly.entity_id
_entity_poly.type
_entity_poly.pdbx_seq_one_letter_code
_entity_poly.pdbx_strand_id
1 'polypeptide(L)'
;HFQEKKKLTQKSNLFKGQQKKKIIPPNRHGKAPPTLKGKRFVKPLKVTKDMQMDREISKFINHCNEAKAATIANKEGSQLTVVKPPLESTAGEKK
;
A
#
# COMPACT_ATOMS: atom_id res chain seq x y z
N HIS A 1 58.92 8.68 17.14
CA HIS A 1 57.51 9.09 17.25
C HIS A 1 56.98 9.49 15.88
N PHE A 2 56.31 8.58 15.18
CA PHE A 2 55.66 8.88 13.90
C PHE A 2 54.24 9.36 14.20
N GLN A 3 53.99 10.67 14.04
CA GLN A 3 52.66 11.25 14.17
C GLN A 3 51.88 10.97 12.88
N GLU A 4 50.96 10.01 12.94
CA GLU A 4 49.99 9.74 11.90
C GLU A 4 49.04 10.95 11.75
N LYS A 5 49.26 11.76 10.72
CA LYS A 5 48.30 12.82 10.33
C LYS A 5 47.02 12.17 9.82
N LYS A 6 46.03 11.97 10.70
CA LYS A 6 44.66 11.63 10.30
C LYS A 6 44.11 12.74 9.40
N LYS A 7 44.00 12.43 8.11
CA LYS A 7 43.38 13.27 7.09
C LYS A 7 41.89 13.43 7.45
N LEU A 8 41.49 14.63 7.86
CA LEU A 8 40.09 14.98 8.10
C LEU A 8 39.34 14.91 6.76
N THR A 9 38.82 13.75 6.37
CA THR A 9 38.06 13.60 5.14
C THR A 9 36.68 14.22 5.34
N GLN A 10 36.52 15.46 4.87
CA GLN A 10 35.33 16.29 4.75
C GLN A 10 34.23 15.67 3.84
N LYS A 11 33.98 14.36 3.93
CA LYS A 11 33.12 13.64 2.97
C LYS A 11 32.10 12.69 3.59
N SER A 12 31.95 12.69 4.92
CA SER A 12 30.96 11.82 5.59
C SER A 12 29.51 12.07 5.13
N ASN A 13 29.19 13.29 4.70
CA ASN A 13 27.83 13.68 4.26
C ASN A 13 27.67 13.80 2.74
N LEU A 14 28.67 13.41 1.94
CA LEU A 14 28.67 13.57 0.48
C LEU A 14 28.31 12.29 -0.28
N PHE A 15 27.96 11.20 0.41
CA PHE A 15 27.66 9.93 -0.23
C PHE A 15 26.25 9.90 -0.84
N LYS A 16 26.18 9.51 -2.12
CA LYS A 16 24.92 9.15 -2.79
C LYS A 16 24.35 7.90 -2.10
N GLY A 17 23.05 7.92 -1.78
CA GLY A 17 22.35 6.80 -1.12
C GLY A 17 21.88 7.06 0.31
N GLN A 18 22.26 8.19 0.92
CA GLN A 18 21.66 8.58 2.20
C GLN A 18 20.15 8.86 2.01
N GLN A 19 19.31 8.19 2.81
CA GLN A 19 17.87 8.43 2.82
C GLN A 19 17.59 9.83 3.36
N LYS A 20 17.45 10.79 2.45
CA LYS A 20 17.02 12.15 2.79
C LYS A 20 15.56 12.07 3.26
N LYS A 21 15.31 12.31 4.54
CA LYS A 21 13.95 12.48 5.06
C LYS A 21 13.32 13.66 4.33
N LYS A 22 12.21 13.44 3.62
CA LYS A 22 11.43 14.49 2.96
C LYS A 22 10.75 15.35 4.03
N ILE A 23 11.47 16.36 4.52
CA ILE A 23 10.96 17.35 5.47
C ILE A 23 10.24 18.42 4.66
N ILE A 24 9.01 18.78 5.05
CA ILE A 24 8.32 19.90 4.41
C ILE A 24 9.11 21.18 4.72
N PRO A 25 9.53 21.95 3.70
CA PRO A 25 10.25 23.19 3.94
C PRO A 25 9.38 24.19 4.71
N PRO A 26 9.97 24.97 5.63
CA PRO A 26 9.24 26.03 6.31
C PRO A 26 8.78 27.11 5.30
N ASN A 27 7.70 27.81 5.65
CA ASN A 27 7.22 28.97 4.90
C ASN A 27 8.29 30.10 4.91
N ARG A 28 8.14 31.13 4.07
CA ARG A 28 9.05 32.27 3.90
C ARG A 28 9.46 32.98 5.21
N HIS A 29 8.69 32.82 6.28
CA HIS A 29 8.97 33.33 7.63
C HIS A 29 9.53 32.27 8.60
N GLY A 30 10.02 31.13 8.11
CA GLY A 30 10.55 30.05 8.94
C GLY A 30 9.49 29.20 9.65
N LYS A 31 8.20 29.53 9.51
CA LYS A 31 7.11 28.82 10.19
C LYS A 31 6.76 27.51 9.48
N ALA A 32 6.56 26.43 10.24
CA ALA A 32 6.03 25.19 9.68
C ALA A 32 4.64 25.44 9.07
N PRO A 33 4.34 24.93 7.87
CA PRO A 33 3.01 25.09 7.29
C PRO A 33 1.97 24.38 8.16
N PRO A 34 0.85 25.03 8.50
CA PRO A 34 -0.18 24.42 9.32
C PRO A 34 -0.75 23.20 8.60
N THR A 35 -0.74 22.04 9.25
CA THR A 35 -1.44 20.87 8.75
C THR A 35 -2.93 21.09 8.93
N LEU A 36 -3.67 21.29 7.84
CA LEU A 36 -5.14 21.35 7.91
C LEU A 36 -5.67 19.99 8.37
N LYS A 37 -6.71 20.02 9.22
CA LYS A 37 -7.39 18.80 9.70
C LYS A 37 -7.79 17.94 8.49
N GLY A 38 -7.53 16.64 8.55
CA GLY A 38 -7.87 15.68 7.49
C GLY A 38 -6.87 15.52 6.34
N LYS A 39 -5.82 16.37 6.22
CA LYS A 39 -4.87 16.29 5.08
C LYS A 39 -3.83 15.16 5.16
N ARG A 40 -3.74 14.42 6.27
CA ARG A 40 -2.75 13.35 6.42
C ARG A 40 -3.39 12.12 7.06
N PHE A 41 -3.54 11.07 6.26
CA PHE A 41 -3.70 9.73 6.79
C PHE A 41 -2.34 9.25 7.29
N VAL A 42 -2.12 9.41 8.60
CA VAL A 42 -0.95 8.83 9.28
C VAL A 42 -1.42 7.53 9.90
N LYS A 43 -0.81 6.41 9.48
CA LYS A 43 -1.05 5.13 10.15
C LYS A 43 -0.69 5.29 11.63
N PRO A 44 -1.56 4.83 12.55
CA PRO A 44 -1.31 4.96 13.98
C PRO A 44 -0.01 4.21 14.33
N LEU A 45 0.82 4.84 15.16
CA LEU A 45 2.10 4.24 15.60
C LEU A 45 1.89 3.02 16.51
N LYS A 46 0.76 2.97 17.22
CA LYS A 46 0.36 1.86 18.08
C LYS A 46 -1.08 1.50 17.76
N VAL A 47 -1.35 0.22 17.52
CA VAL A 47 -2.70 -0.30 17.33
C VAL A 47 -3.20 -0.74 18.70
N THR A 48 -4.28 -0.12 19.19
CA THR A 48 -4.94 -0.53 20.43
C THR A 48 -5.89 -1.69 20.17
N LYS A 49 -6.32 -2.38 21.24
CA LYS A 49 -7.27 -3.50 21.13
C LYS A 49 -8.60 -3.05 20.51
N ASP A 50 -9.09 -1.87 20.87
CA ASP A 50 -10.32 -1.30 20.32
C ASP A 50 -10.21 -1.08 18.81
N MET A 51 -9.07 -0.54 18.33
CA MET A 51 -8.83 -0.38 16.90
C MET A 51 -8.78 -1.71 16.14
N GLN A 52 -8.36 -2.78 16.80
CA GLN A 52 -8.35 -4.11 16.22
C GLN A 52 -9.77 -4.69 16.15
N MET A 53 -10.56 -4.50 17.21
CA MET A 53 -11.97 -4.86 17.24
C MET A 53 -12.77 -4.12 16.16
N ASP A 54 -12.56 -2.80 16.00
CA ASP A 54 -13.21 -2.00 14.96
C ASP A 54 -12.89 -2.51 13.54
N ARG A 55 -11.67 -2.99 13.31
CA ARG A 55 -11.26 -3.61 12.04
C ARG A 55 -11.98 -4.93 11.82
N GLU A 56 -12.10 -5.76 12.85
CA GLU A 56 -12.79 -7.05 12.78
C GLU A 56 -14.29 -6.86 12.52
N ILE A 57 -14.92 -5.90 13.20
CA ILE A 57 -16.32 -5.51 12.97
C ILE A 57 -16.50 -5.02 11.52
N SER A 58 -15.63 -4.12 11.05
CA SER A 58 -15.71 -3.60 9.68
C SER A 58 -15.56 -4.72 8.64
N LYS A 59 -14.61 -5.64 8.86
CA LYS A 59 -14.39 -6.79 7.98
C LYS A 59 -15.63 -7.70 7.94
N PHE A 60 -16.24 -7.97 9.10
CA PHE A 60 -17.45 -8.77 9.18
C PHE A 60 -18.63 -8.14 8.43
N ILE A 61 -18.85 -6.83 8.63
CA ILE A 61 -19.91 -6.08 7.94
C ILE A 61 -19.71 -6.14 6.42
N ASN A 62 -18.48 -5.89 5.94
CA ASN A 62 -18.17 -5.96 4.50
C ASN A 62 -18.42 -7.35 3.94
N HIS A 63 -17.95 -8.40 4.61
CA HIS A 63 -18.20 -9.78 4.20
C HIS A 63 -19.70 -10.09 4.10
N CYS A 64 -20.50 -9.64 5.07
CA CYS A 64 -21.94 -9.83 5.03
C CYS A 64 -22.60 -9.07 3.87
N ASN A 65 -22.15 -7.85 3.60
CA ASN A 65 -22.67 -7.05 2.49
C ASN A 65 -22.32 -7.64 1.13
N GLU A 66 -21.07 -8.12 0.98
CA GLU A 66 -20.60 -8.81 -0.23
C GLU A 66 -21.40 -10.09 -0.48
N ALA A 67 -21.60 -10.92 0.54
CA ALA A 67 -22.38 -12.15 0.43
C ALA A 67 -23.85 -11.87 0.07
N LYS A 68 -24.46 -10.83 0.67
CA LYS A 68 -25.82 -10.40 0.33
C LYS A 68 -25.90 -9.90 -1.11
N ALA A 69 -24.98 -9.05 -1.53
CA ALA A 69 -24.93 -8.52 -2.90
C ALA A 69 -24.74 -9.65 -3.93
N ALA A 70 -23.84 -10.60 -3.66
CA ALA A 70 -23.65 -11.77 -4.51
C ALA A 70 -24.91 -12.64 -4.58
N THR A 71 -25.61 -12.84 -3.46
CA THR A 71 -26.85 -13.64 -3.43
C THR A 71 -27.97 -12.98 -4.23
N ILE A 72 -28.13 -11.65 -4.09
CA ILE A 72 -29.12 -10.88 -4.87
C ILE A 72 -28.78 -10.98 -6.36
N ALA A 73 -27.51 -10.78 -6.73
CA ALA A 73 -27.07 -10.86 -8.12
C ALA A 73 -27.26 -12.26 -8.73
N ASN A 74 -27.06 -13.33 -7.96
CA ASN A 74 -27.32 -14.71 -8.43
C ASN A 74 -28.83 -15.02 -8.54
N LYS A 75 -29.67 -14.33 -7.77
CA LYS A 75 -31.14 -14.49 -7.82
C LYS A 75 -31.76 -13.69 -8.97
N GLU A 76 -31.28 -12.47 -9.20
CA GLU A 76 -31.79 -11.55 -10.23
C GLU A 76 -31.07 -11.71 -11.58
N GLY A 77 -29.82 -12.16 -11.57
CA GLY A 77 -29.04 -12.47 -12.76
C GLY A 77 -29.20 -13.93 -13.19
N SER A 78 -29.58 -14.14 -14.44
CA SER A 78 -29.58 -15.45 -15.10
C SER A 78 -28.24 -16.17 -14.88
N GLN A 79 -28.29 -17.46 -14.56
CA GLN A 79 -27.13 -18.32 -14.38
C GLN A 79 -26.41 -18.48 -15.73
N LEU A 80 -25.38 -17.66 -15.97
CA LEU A 80 -24.56 -17.75 -17.18
C LEU A 80 -23.75 -19.05 -17.14
N THR A 81 -24.27 -20.08 -17.80
CA THR A 81 -23.52 -21.30 -18.10
C THR A 81 -22.52 -20.98 -19.20
N VAL A 82 -21.25 -20.79 -18.82
CA VAL A 82 -20.16 -20.72 -19.80
C VAL A 82 -20.00 -22.13 -20.37
N VAL A 83 -20.65 -22.39 -21.50
CA VAL A 83 -20.42 -23.62 -22.27
C VAL A 83 -18.96 -23.63 -22.69
N LYS A 84 -18.17 -24.53 -22.11
CA LYS A 84 -16.79 -24.76 -22.51
C LYS A 84 -16.82 -25.29 -23.95
N PRO A 85 -16.26 -24.57 -24.94
CA PRO A 85 -16.17 -25.12 -26.29
C PRO A 85 -15.29 -26.38 -26.25
N PRO A 86 -15.64 -27.42 -27.02
CA PRO A 86 -14.84 -28.64 -27.09
C PRO A 86 -13.41 -28.30 -27.49
N LEU A 87 -12.43 -28.98 -26.88
CA LEU A 87 -11.03 -28.91 -27.29
C LEU A 87 -10.96 -29.45 -28.73
N GLU A 88 -10.73 -28.58 -29.69
CA GLU A 88 -10.32 -29.02 -31.02
C GLU A 88 -8.96 -29.71 -30.89
N SER A 89 -8.97 -31.00 -31.16
CA SER A 89 -7.82 -31.88 -31.23
C SER A 89 -6.93 -31.46 -32.40
N THR A 90 -5.80 -30.80 -32.13
CA THR A 90 -4.73 -30.65 -33.10
C THR A 90 -3.95 -31.95 -33.22
N ALA A 91 -4.55 -32.93 -33.89
CA ALA A 91 -3.84 -34.05 -34.50
C ALA A 91 -3.57 -33.66 -35.95
N GLY A 92 -2.36 -33.21 -36.28
CA GLY A 92 -2.05 -32.87 -37.66
C GLY A 92 -0.77 -32.08 -37.92
N GLU A 93 0.37 -32.47 -37.33
CA GLU A 93 1.67 -32.04 -37.87
C GLU A 93 2.19 -33.13 -38.80
N LYS A 94 1.90 -32.97 -40.10
CA LYS A 94 2.66 -33.58 -41.19
C LYS A 94 3.00 -32.46 -42.17
N LYS A 95 4.27 -32.04 -42.17
CA LYS A 95 5.16 -32.01 -43.33
C LYS A 95 6.58 -31.65 -42.91
#